data_AF-A0A0M3J0H7-F1
#
_entry.id   AF-A0A0M3J0H7-F1
#
_cell.length_a   1.000
_cell.length_b   1.000
_cell.length_c   1.000
_cell.angle_alpha   90.00
_cell.angle_beta   90.00
_cell.angle_gamma   90.00
#
_symmetry.space_group_name_H-M   'P 1'
#
loop_
_entity.id
_entity.type
_entity.pdbx_description
1 polymer ?
#
loop_
_entity_poly.entity_id
_entity_poly.type
_entity_poly.pdbx_seq_one_letter_code
_entity_poly.pdbx_strand_id
1 'polypeptide(L)'
;MDYTESITDSTVSLSNVSSPFSNVGSPPEAPNVDSQFVNKHNISAEIYQLFKDDVDMLLSGKVPPNEQPQLISRIVNTSMELYTALEEEKQYLMGDVLYSWAARQQKLSIGTLWTQQVHYRVLDTIHQQFEYFGELLEQTMSGVRYLQERFGDDTFNSLYSKLQQMAHYFLYYSIIVSRQPPSVIVKCGEAENHRRSRFWFNTEIRVLGGHAFGVDQEGDGVEIKCFLITDDTARQLLNNAYHDIFENEEFAIEPPSSVFESKEGRGVKAKFDDMRVAKKGQLRRDSVATKRYCLCYSINLKAAHGITLIGKKVSLPFAVLVGPKSDVEARLFLERSFADLVRRPLSDIPTSVDYRELADALEMKFQAIVETPQKSTDGPSIIKPRMFTDHEKEHIIMRLKPDSNGQVNLENFLKLAVCQEFTTKRTSSDGEWKLVAFFDWFFKLAEIVNKYLYQMWMDGLVYGFCGKDEAEELLRACPRSCLLVRFSDVEYGKVKISVRYDNGVLQHHWYDHTDLNARSLHKELLSNHKFSGIECIYPEINLETALGGRQRHHTNRKPRILNPTPVYFDNQGAANSAF
;
A
#
# COMPACT_ATOMS: atom_id res chain seq x y z
N MET A 1 2.82 -4.32 -68.30
CA MET A 1 3.14 -3.00 -67.74
C MET A 1 1.96 -2.13 -68.08
N ASP A 2 1.09 -1.94 -67.09
CA ASP A 2 0.06 -0.91 -66.98
C ASP A 2 -0.81 -1.34 -65.79
N TYR A 3 -0.75 -0.58 -64.70
CA TYR A 3 -1.68 -0.72 -63.58
C TYR A 3 -2.14 0.68 -63.18
N THR A 4 -3.29 1.02 -63.73
CA THR A 4 -4.18 2.10 -63.30
C THR A 4 -5.04 1.62 -62.12
N GLU A 5 -5.14 2.48 -61.12
CA GLU A 5 -5.94 2.33 -59.90
C GLU A 5 -7.45 2.33 -60.19
N SER A 6 -8.21 1.44 -59.52
CA SER A 6 -9.46 1.80 -58.82
C SER A 6 -10.18 0.61 -58.15
N ILE A 7 -10.52 0.84 -56.86
CA ILE A 7 -11.73 0.48 -56.10
C ILE A 7 -11.98 -0.98 -55.66
N THR A 8 -12.05 -1.18 -54.32
CA THR A 8 -13.22 -1.70 -53.55
C THR A 8 -12.96 -1.41 -52.06
N ASP A 9 -13.63 -0.46 -51.42
CA ASP A 9 -14.96 -0.52 -50.76
C ASP A 9 -14.94 -1.31 -49.43
N SER A 10 -15.01 -0.60 -48.30
CA SER A 10 -15.47 -1.16 -47.02
C SER A 10 -15.92 -0.03 -46.09
N THR A 11 -17.24 0.11 -46.03
CA THR A 11 -18.06 0.81 -45.05
C THR A 11 -17.55 0.68 -43.62
N VAL A 12 -17.17 1.79 -42.98
CA VAL A 12 -16.90 1.84 -41.54
C VAL A 12 -18.17 2.24 -40.81
N SER A 13 -18.74 1.27 -40.10
CA SER A 13 -19.87 1.40 -39.19
C SER A 13 -19.50 2.23 -37.96
N LEU A 14 -20.30 3.26 -37.69
CA LEU A 14 -20.41 3.93 -36.40
C LEU A 14 -20.88 2.94 -35.32
N SER A 15 -20.02 2.62 -34.35
CA SER A 15 -20.48 2.05 -33.07
C SER A 15 -19.48 2.28 -31.94
N ASN A 16 -20.01 2.86 -30.85
CA ASN A 16 -19.54 2.81 -29.46
C ASN A 16 -18.36 3.69 -29.05
N VAL A 17 -18.67 4.97 -28.83
CA VAL A 17 -17.98 5.80 -27.81
C VAL A 17 -18.39 5.27 -26.44
N SER A 18 -17.50 4.53 -25.78
CA SER A 18 -17.66 4.08 -24.40
C SER A 18 -17.47 5.26 -23.43
N SER A 19 -18.49 5.53 -22.63
CA SER A 19 -18.51 6.48 -21.51
C SER A 19 -17.38 6.21 -20.49
N PRO A 20 -16.68 7.24 -19.96
CA PRO A 20 -15.56 7.05 -19.05
C PRO A 20 -15.99 7.07 -17.57
N PHE A 21 -17.08 6.39 -17.19
CA PHE A 21 -17.47 6.25 -15.77
C PHE A 21 -18.29 4.97 -15.56
N SER A 22 -17.62 3.85 -15.42
CA SER A 22 -18.22 2.61 -14.90
C SER A 22 -17.52 2.19 -13.62
N ASN A 23 -18.01 2.71 -12.49
CA ASN A 23 -17.68 2.23 -11.14
C ASN A 23 -18.47 0.95 -10.81
N VAL A 24 -18.24 -0.11 -11.56
CA VAL A 24 -18.71 -1.47 -11.22
C VAL A 24 -17.48 -2.30 -10.95
N GLY A 25 -17.31 -2.70 -9.69
CA GLY A 25 -16.13 -3.40 -9.21
C GLY A 25 -15.86 -4.67 -10.02
N SER A 26 -14.62 -4.80 -10.48
CA SER A 26 -14.06 -6.07 -10.91
C SER A 26 -14.26 -7.11 -9.79
N PRO A 27 -14.60 -8.36 -10.11
CA PRO A 27 -14.64 -9.44 -9.12
C PRO A 27 -13.26 -9.60 -8.45
N PRO A 28 -13.17 -10.16 -7.24
CA PRO A 28 -11.88 -10.50 -6.67
C PRO A 28 -11.15 -11.42 -7.64
N GLU A 29 -9.96 -10.99 -8.07
CA GLU A 29 -9.05 -11.81 -8.86
C GLU A 29 -8.89 -13.17 -8.16
N ALA A 30 -9.09 -14.27 -8.89
CA ALA A 30 -8.78 -15.60 -8.41
C ALA A 30 -7.35 -15.61 -7.84
N PRO A 31 -7.05 -16.37 -6.76
CA PRO A 31 -5.71 -16.39 -6.19
C PRO A 31 -4.74 -16.73 -7.32
N ASN A 32 -3.88 -15.77 -7.64
CA ASN A 32 -2.89 -15.89 -8.70
C ASN A 32 -1.93 -17.00 -8.27
N VAL A 33 -2.12 -18.19 -8.82
CA VAL A 33 -1.30 -19.36 -8.49
C VAL A 33 0.09 -19.08 -9.00
N ASP A 34 1.04 -18.97 -8.08
CA ASP A 34 2.45 -18.78 -8.41
C ASP A 34 2.98 -20.03 -9.12
N SER A 35 2.97 -20.00 -10.44
CA SER A 35 3.37 -21.13 -11.28
C SER A 35 4.84 -21.52 -11.08
N GLN A 36 5.69 -20.56 -10.72
CA GLN A 36 7.11 -20.81 -10.53
C GLN A 36 7.37 -21.50 -9.18
N PHE A 37 6.65 -21.09 -8.13
CA PHE A 37 6.61 -21.85 -6.88
C PHE A 37 6.13 -23.29 -7.13
N VAL A 38 4.97 -23.46 -7.78
CA VAL A 38 4.39 -24.80 -8.03
C VAL A 38 5.36 -25.69 -8.79
N ASN A 39 6.05 -25.17 -9.82
CA ASN A 39 7.04 -25.92 -10.58
C ASN A 39 8.20 -26.39 -9.67
N LYS A 40 8.82 -25.46 -8.92
CA LYS A 40 9.94 -25.77 -8.04
C LYS A 40 9.56 -26.75 -6.94
N HIS A 41 8.40 -26.54 -6.32
CA HIS A 41 7.87 -27.41 -5.27
C HIS A 41 7.61 -28.82 -5.79
N ASN A 42 7.03 -28.97 -6.99
CA ASN A 42 6.81 -30.27 -7.60
C ASN A 42 8.12 -31.01 -7.87
N ILE A 43 9.18 -30.31 -8.33
CA ILE A 43 10.51 -30.91 -8.53
C ILE A 43 11.03 -31.45 -7.19
N SER A 44 11.02 -30.64 -6.13
CA SER A 44 11.45 -31.07 -4.79
C SER A 44 10.63 -32.25 -4.29
N ALA A 45 9.30 -32.22 -4.46
CA ALA A 45 8.38 -33.26 -4.01
C ALA A 45 8.56 -34.58 -4.76
N GLU A 46 8.80 -34.54 -6.08
CA GLU A 46 9.09 -35.72 -6.89
C GLU A 46 10.38 -36.41 -6.46
N ILE A 47 11.46 -35.64 -6.23
CA ILE A 47 12.73 -36.19 -5.74
C ILE A 47 12.57 -36.71 -4.31
N TYR A 48 11.81 -36.01 -3.46
CA TYR A 48 11.48 -36.49 -2.12
C TYR A 48 10.73 -37.81 -2.13
N GLN A 49 9.79 -38.00 -3.06
CA GLN A 49 9.06 -39.27 -3.18
C GLN A 49 10.01 -40.43 -3.49
N LEU A 50 10.98 -40.24 -4.39
CA LEU A 50 12.02 -41.23 -4.67
C LEU A 50 12.88 -41.52 -3.44
N PHE A 51 13.30 -40.48 -2.72
CA PHE A 51 14.03 -40.63 -1.46
C PHE A 51 13.22 -41.43 -0.44
N LYS A 52 11.95 -41.08 -0.24
CA LYS A 52 11.04 -41.72 0.71
C LYS A 52 10.84 -43.20 0.37
N ASP A 53 10.59 -43.53 -0.90
CA ASP A 53 10.38 -44.91 -1.34
C ASP A 53 11.62 -45.78 -1.08
N ASP A 54 12.82 -45.24 -1.32
CA ASP A 54 14.08 -45.92 -1.05
C ASP A 54 14.34 -46.11 0.44
N VAL A 55 14.05 -45.09 1.24
CA VAL A 55 14.17 -45.14 2.71
C VAL A 55 13.18 -46.14 3.29
N ASP A 56 11.92 -46.13 2.87
CA ASP A 56 10.90 -47.08 3.30
C ASP A 56 11.29 -48.51 2.91
N MET A 57 11.85 -48.70 1.71
CA MET A 57 12.36 -50.01 1.27
C MET A 57 13.51 -50.49 2.16
N LEU A 58 14.49 -49.63 2.44
CA LEU A 58 15.62 -49.95 3.32
C LEU A 58 15.15 -50.28 4.75
N LEU A 59 14.22 -49.48 5.30
CA LEU A 59 13.68 -49.64 6.66
C LEU A 59 12.70 -50.80 6.81
N SER A 60 12.11 -51.30 5.71
CA SER A 60 11.21 -52.46 5.74
C SER A 60 11.89 -53.76 6.21
N GLY A 61 13.23 -53.80 6.22
CA GLY A 61 14.00 -54.98 6.57
C GLY A 61 13.94 -56.11 5.53
N LYS A 62 13.26 -55.89 4.40
CA LYS A 62 13.11 -56.86 3.30
C LYS A 62 14.29 -56.88 2.34
N VAL A 63 15.20 -55.92 2.45
CA VAL A 63 16.36 -55.78 1.56
C VAL A 63 17.49 -56.71 2.02
N PRO A 64 17.96 -57.64 1.15
CA PRO A 64 19.08 -58.53 1.45
C PRO A 64 20.34 -57.77 1.90
N PRO A 65 21.11 -58.26 2.90
CA PRO A 65 22.30 -57.54 3.41
C PRO A 65 23.36 -57.19 2.36
N ASN A 66 23.46 -57.97 1.29
CA ASN A 66 24.36 -57.72 0.15
C ASN A 66 23.92 -56.57 -0.76
N GLU A 67 22.63 -56.22 -0.75
CA GLU A 67 22.06 -55.13 -1.58
C GLU A 67 21.93 -53.81 -0.80
N GLN A 68 21.97 -53.86 0.54
CA GLN A 68 21.87 -52.69 1.40
C GLN A 68 22.91 -51.59 1.09
N PRO A 69 24.20 -51.88 0.85
CA PRO A 69 25.18 -50.83 0.54
C PRO A 69 24.87 -50.07 -0.76
N GLN A 70 24.35 -50.78 -1.77
CA GLN A 70 23.96 -50.15 -3.04
C GLN A 70 22.73 -49.25 -2.86
N LEU A 71 21.75 -49.70 -2.07
CA LEU A 71 20.57 -48.90 -1.74
C LEU A 71 20.92 -47.67 -0.91
N ILE A 72 21.81 -47.81 0.09
CA ILE A 72 22.33 -46.68 0.88
C ILE A 72 23.01 -45.67 -0.02
N SER A 73 23.87 -46.11 -0.94
CA SER A 73 24.52 -45.21 -1.90
C SER A 73 23.51 -44.50 -2.81
N ARG A 74 22.41 -45.18 -3.21
CA ARG A 74 21.34 -44.55 -3.98
C ARG A 74 20.61 -43.48 -3.16
N ILE A 75 20.23 -43.79 -1.92
CA ILE A 75 19.59 -42.85 -0.99
C ILE A 75 20.46 -41.61 -0.79
N VAL A 76 21.77 -41.78 -0.60
CA VAL A 76 22.71 -40.67 -0.46
C VAL A 76 22.70 -39.78 -1.71
N ASN A 77 22.74 -40.36 -2.91
CA ASN A 77 22.71 -39.58 -4.16
C ASN A 77 21.39 -38.81 -4.31
N THR A 78 20.25 -39.50 -4.15
CA THR A 78 18.92 -38.87 -4.19
C THR A 78 18.78 -37.77 -3.13
N SER A 79 19.37 -37.96 -1.95
CA SER A 79 19.35 -36.96 -0.89
C SER A 79 20.15 -35.70 -1.24
N MET A 80 21.27 -35.84 -1.96
CA MET A 80 22.04 -34.69 -2.44
C MET A 80 21.31 -33.93 -3.54
N GLU A 81 20.65 -34.65 -4.46
CA GLU A 81 19.77 -34.04 -5.47
C GLU A 81 18.60 -33.29 -4.82
N LEU A 82 17.96 -33.91 -3.82
CA LEU A 82 16.89 -33.30 -3.04
C LEU A 82 17.35 -32.04 -2.31
N TYR A 83 18.54 -32.08 -1.69
CA TYR A 83 19.12 -30.91 -1.05
C TYR A 83 19.30 -29.75 -2.03
N THR A 84 19.79 -30.02 -3.24
CA THR A 84 19.94 -28.99 -4.29
C THR A 84 18.59 -28.42 -4.71
N ALA A 85 17.58 -29.27 -4.94
CA ALA A 85 16.23 -28.82 -5.28
C ALA A 85 15.60 -27.94 -4.19
N LEU A 86 15.71 -28.37 -2.92
CA LEU A 86 15.24 -27.60 -1.77
C LEU A 86 15.98 -26.26 -1.61
N GLU A 87 17.28 -26.21 -1.90
CA GLU A 87 18.03 -24.94 -1.85
C GLU A 87 17.54 -23.96 -2.93
N GLU A 88 17.28 -24.44 -4.15
CA GLU A 88 16.72 -23.61 -5.22
C GLU A 88 15.30 -23.11 -4.92
N GLU A 89 14.46 -23.96 -4.35
CA GLU A 89 13.10 -23.58 -3.93
C GLU A 89 13.15 -22.55 -2.78
N LYS A 90 13.99 -22.78 -1.77
CA LYS A 90 14.23 -21.81 -0.68
C LYS A 90 14.70 -20.46 -1.24
N GLN A 91 15.65 -20.46 -2.17
CA GLN A 91 16.15 -19.22 -2.76
C GLN A 91 15.07 -18.46 -3.50
N TYR A 92 14.19 -19.15 -4.23
CA TYR A 92 13.05 -18.51 -4.88
C TYR A 92 12.07 -17.90 -3.86
N LEU A 93 11.67 -18.67 -2.84
CA LEU A 93 10.75 -18.21 -1.80
C LEU A 93 11.28 -16.99 -1.03
N MET A 94 12.57 -16.98 -0.70
CA MET A 94 13.18 -15.90 0.08
C MET A 94 13.61 -14.71 -0.78
N GLY A 95 14.28 -15.00 -1.90
CA GLY A 95 14.95 -14.02 -2.75
C GLY A 95 14.03 -13.31 -3.73
N ASP A 96 12.97 -13.99 -4.20
CA ASP A 96 12.01 -13.43 -5.16
C ASP A 96 10.67 -13.14 -4.48
N VAL A 97 10.04 -14.14 -3.86
CA VAL A 97 8.67 -13.99 -3.33
C VAL A 97 8.63 -13.06 -2.11
N LEU A 98 9.33 -13.42 -1.02
CA LEU A 98 9.30 -12.66 0.22
C LEU A 98 9.98 -11.29 0.09
N TYR A 99 11.10 -11.22 -0.64
CA TYR A 99 11.76 -9.96 -0.94
C TYR A 99 10.85 -9.00 -1.71
N SER A 100 10.19 -9.47 -2.79
CA SER A 100 9.28 -8.62 -3.57
C SER A 100 8.11 -8.14 -2.72
N TRP A 101 7.59 -8.98 -1.84
CA TRP A 101 6.56 -8.59 -0.87
C TRP A 101 7.07 -7.51 0.09
N ALA A 102 8.27 -7.65 0.65
CA ALA A 102 8.85 -6.68 1.57
C ALA A 102 9.18 -5.35 0.89
N ALA A 103 9.76 -5.38 -0.31
CA ALA A 103 10.05 -4.20 -1.12
C ALA A 103 8.76 -3.43 -1.46
N ARG A 104 7.68 -4.14 -1.80
CA ARG A 104 6.37 -3.53 -2.01
C ARG A 104 5.77 -2.99 -0.71
N GLN A 105 5.91 -3.68 0.42
CA GLN A 105 5.47 -3.21 1.74
C GLN A 105 6.10 -1.84 2.08
N GLN A 106 7.38 -1.66 1.78
CA GLN A 106 8.07 -0.37 1.97
C GLN A 106 7.40 0.75 1.18
N LYS A 107 7.20 0.57 -0.14
CA LYS A 107 6.57 1.58 -1.00
C LYS A 107 5.14 1.88 -0.58
N LEU A 108 4.39 0.87 -0.18
CA LEU A 108 2.98 1.04 0.24
C LEU A 108 2.84 1.65 1.65
N SER A 109 3.91 1.73 2.44
CA SER A 109 3.87 2.29 3.81
C SER A 109 3.51 3.79 3.86
N ILE A 110 3.58 4.49 2.73
CA ILE A 110 3.14 5.88 2.57
C ILE A 110 1.69 6.02 2.07
N GLY A 111 1.06 4.91 1.67
CA GLY A 111 -0.30 4.87 1.13
C GLY A 111 -1.36 4.68 2.20
N THR A 112 -2.61 4.54 1.77
CA THR A 112 -3.78 4.38 2.65
C THR A 112 -3.74 3.04 3.41
N LEU A 113 -4.50 2.97 4.51
CA LEU A 113 -4.65 1.72 5.27
C LEU A 113 -5.32 0.62 4.42
N TRP A 114 -6.23 0.99 3.51
CA TRP A 114 -6.82 0.04 2.57
C TRP A 114 -5.75 -0.58 1.67
N THR A 115 -4.89 0.23 1.05
CA THR A 115 -3.82 -0.25 0.17
C THR A 115 -2.84 -1.15 0.92
N GLN A 116 -2.45 -0.75 2.13
CA GLN A 116 -1.60 -1.56 3.00
C GLN A 116 -2.26 -2.89 3.40
N GLN A 117 -3.56 -2.88 3.69
CA GLN A 117 -4.28 -4.10 4.07
C GLN A 117 -4.43 -5.08 2.92
N VAL A 118 -4.67 -4.61 1.69
CA VAL A 118 -4.71 -5.46 0.49
C VAL A 118 -3.38 -6.19 0.34
N HIS A 119 -2.25 -5.47 0.45
CA HIS A 119 -0.92 -6.07 0.36
C HIS A 119 -0.60 -7.01 1.53
N TYR A 120 -1.02 -6.66 2.75
CA TYR A 120 -0.88 -7.52 3.92
C TYR A 120 -1.57 -8.88 3.72
N ARG A 121 -2.73 -8.94 3.06
CA ARG A 121 -3.44 -10.21 2.80
C ARG A 121 -2.69 -11.15 1.86
N VAL A 122 -1.85 -10.63 0.96
CA VAL A 122 -0.99 -11.45 0.09
C VAL A 122 -0.06 -12.34 0.91
N LEU A 123 0.30 -11.90 2.13
CA LEU A 123 1.16 -12.66 3.02
C LEU A 123 0.54 -13.99 3.48
N ASP A 124 -0.79 -14.13 3.45
CA ASP A 124 -1.44 -15.40 3.78
C ASP A 124 -1.16 -16.46 2.69
N THR A 125 -1.10 -16.07 1.42
CA THR A 125 -0.68 -16.96 0.31
C THR A 125 0.80 -17.33 0.44
N ILE A 126 1.67 -16.35 0.72
CA ILE A 126 3.11 -16.59 0.91
C ILE A 126 3.34 -17.52 2.11
N HIS A 127 2.60 -17.33 3.20
CA HIS A 127 2.64 -18.20 4.36
C HIS A 127 2.35 -19.66 3.97
N GLN A 128 1.31 -19.90 3.15
CA GLN A 128 0.98 -21.25 2.70
C GLN A 128 2.10 -21.87 1.83
N GLN A 129 2.72 -21.11 0.94
CA GLN A 129 3.87 -21.59 0.17
C GLN A 129 5.05 -21.98 1.07
N PHE A 130 5.29 -21.18 2.11
CA PHE A 130 6.33 -21.45 3.12
C PHE A 130 5.99 -22.68 3.96
N GLU A 131 4.72 -22.94 4.28
CA GLU A 131 4.30 -24.15 4.97
C GLU A 131 4.56 -25.40 4.12
N TYR A 132 4.18 -25.41 2.84
CA TYR A 132 4.46 -26.55 1.95
C TYR A 132 5.96 -26.86 1.85
N PHE A 133 6.80 -25.84 1.68
CA PHE A 133 8.26 -26.02 1.69
C PHE A 133 8.76 -26.51 3.06
N GLY A 134 8.26 -25.93 4.14
CA GLY A 134 8.64 -26.27 5.51
C GLY A 134 8.30 -27.73 5.87
N GLU A 135 7.12 -28.21 5.48
CA GLU A 135 6.68 -29.60 5.65
C GLU A 135 7.61 -30.57 4.92
N LEU A 136 7.92 -30.30 3.65
CA LEU A 136 8.80 -31.15 2.86
C LEU A 136 10.22 -31.21 3.42
N LEU A 137 10.75 -30.06 3.87
CA LEU A 137 12.07 -29.97 4.48
C LEU A 137 12.13 -30.71 5.83
N GLU A 138 11.12 -30.55 6.69
CA GLU A 138 11.04 -31.25 7.97
C GLU A 138 10.98 -32.76 7.76
N GLN A 139 10.09 -33.23 6.88
CA GLN A 139 9.95 -34.66 6.57
C GLN A 139 11.26 -35.26 6.04
N THR A 140 11.98 -34.52 5.21
CA THR A 140 13.31 -34.90 4.72
C THR A 140 14.30 -35.02 5.87
N MET A 141 14.37 -34.02 6.75
CA MET A 141 15.26 -34.03 7.93
C MET A 141 14.96 -35.18 8.87
N SER A 142 13.69 -35.45 9.14
CA SER A 142 13.25 -36.56 9.99
C SER A 142 13.60 -37.92 9.37
N GLY A 143 13.41 -38.09 8.05
CA GLY A 143 13.86 -39.27 7.31
C GLY A 143 15.38 -39.51 7.42
N VAL A 144 16.19 -38.47 7.19
CA VAL A 144 17.65 -38.57 7.31
C VAL A 144 18.08 -38.89 8.75
N ARG A 145 17.43 -38.30 9.76
CA ARG A 145 17.73 -38.61 11.17
C ARG A 145 17.51 -40.09 11.49
N TYR A 146 16.41 -40.68 11.02
CA TYR A 146 16.18 -42.12 11.21
C TYR A 146 17.28 -42.98 10.59
N LEU A 147 17.81 -42.58 9.43
CA LEU A 147 18.94 -43.28 8.79
C LEU A 147 20.23 -43.15 9.61
N GLN A 148 20.50 -41.98 10.17
CA GLN A 148 21.67 -41.75 11.05
C GLN A 148 21.64 -42.69 12.27
N GLU A 149 20.50 -42.75 12.96
CA GLU A 149 20.33 -43.56 14.18
C GLU A 149 20.46 -45.06 13.90
N ARG A 150 20.07 -45.51 12.70
CA ARG A 150 20.06 -46.93 12.31
C ARG A 150 21.37 -47.43 11.72
N PHE A 151 22.03 -46.63 10.87
CA PHE A 151 23.14 -47.09 10.04
C PHE A 151 24.47 -46.41 10.37
N GLY A 152 24.47 -45.29 11.10
CA GLY A 152 25.69 -44.65 11.59
C GLY A 152 26.67 -44.17 10.51
N ASP A 153 26.21 -43.95 9.27
CA ASP A 153 27.05 -43.47 8.17
C ASP A 153 27.33 -41.96 8.32
N ASP A 154 28.61 -41.58 8.25
CA ASP A 154 29.08 -40.18 8.35
C ASP A 154 28.48 -39.26 7.27
N THR A 155 28.06 -39.84 6.14
CA THR A 155 27.42 -39.09 5.05
C THR A 155 26.06 -38.55 5.48
N PHE A 156 25.27 -39.34 6.21
CA PHE A 156 23.99 -38.88 6.77
C PHE A 156 24.20 -37.82 7.85
N ASN A 157 25.28 -37.93 8.65
CA ASN A 157 25.70 -36.89 9.61
C ASN A 157 25.97 -35.54 8.94
N SER A 158 26.74 -35.56 7.85
CA SER A 158 27.03 -34.36 7.06
C SER A 158 25.77 -33.77 6.42
N LEU A 159 24.95 -34.60 5.79
CA LEU A 159 23.72 -34.17 5.11
C LEU A 159 22.71 -33.53 6.07
N TYR A 160 22.44 -34.18 7.19
CA TYR A 160 21.53 -33.64 8.20
C TYR A 160 22.00 -32.28 8.73
N SER A 161 23.31 -32.11 8.95
CA SER A 161 23.87 -30.83 9.38
C SER A 161 23.62 -29.71 8.36
N LYS A 162 23.74 -30.03 7.06
CA LYS A 162 23.41 -29.08 5.96
C LYS A 162 21.92 -28.74 5.93
N LEU A 163 21.04 -29.73 6.07
CA LEU A 163 19.59 -29.54 6.11
C LEU A 163 19.17 -28.73 7.35
N GLN A 164 19.76 -29.01 8.51
CA GLN A 164 19.52 -28.25 9.74
C GLN A 164 19.95 -26.79 9.59
N GLN A 165 21.07 -26.52 8.93
CA GLN A 165 21.49 -25.17 8.61
C GLN A 165 20.51 -24.48 7.64
N MET A 166 20.06 -25.19 6.59
CA MET A 166 19.03 -24.69 5.67
C MET A 166 17.74 -24.34 6.40
N ALA A 167 17.24 -25.22 7.27
CA ALA A 167 16.05 -25.01 8.08
C ALA A 167 16.20 -23.83 9.03
N HIS A 168 17.36 -23.69 9.71
CA HIS A 168 17.64 -22.54 10.55
C HIS A 168 17.59 -21.24 9.74
N TYR A 169 18.26 -21.17 8.59
CA TYR A 169 18.22 -19.99 7.73
C TYR A 169 16.80 -19.69 7.24
N PHE A 170 16.09 -20.70 6.75
CA PHE A 170 14.71 -20.57 6.29
C PHE A 170 13.81 -19.99 7.39
N LEU A 171 13.79 -20.62 8.57
CA LEU A 171 12.98 -20.19 9.69
C LEU A 171 13.36 -18.79 10.17
N TYR A 172 14.64 -18.48 10.34
CA TYR A 172 15.06 -17.16 10.82
C TYR A 172 14.67 -16.03 9.86
N TYR A 173 14.81 -16.23 8.55
CA TYR A 173 14.44 -15.22 7.54
C TYR A 173 12.94 -15.13 7.30
N SER A 174 12.18 -16.19 7.61
CA SER A 174 10.71 -16.16 7.59
C SER A 174 10.09 -15.22 8.65
N ILE A 175 10.86 -14.87 9.70
CA ILE A 175 10.42 -13.92 10.71
C ILE A 175 10.52 -12.50 10.15
N ILE A 176 9.36 -11.84 10.01
CA ILE A 176 9.23 -10.55 9.37
C ILE A 176 8.41 -9.56 10.19
N VAL A 177 8.69 -8.27 10.00
CA VAL A 177 7.82 -7.18 10.47
C VAL A 177 6.66 -7.06 9.47
N SER A 178 5.56 -7.78 9.71
CA SER A 178 4.44 -7.87 8.78
C SER A 178 3.59 -6.61 8.74
N ARG A 179 3.62 -5.78 9.80
CA ARG A 179 3.07 -4.41 9.81
C ARG A 179 4.12 -3.43 10.33
N GLN A 180 4.49 -2.48 9.47
CA GLN A 180 5.52 -1.48 9.74
C GLN A 180 4.95 -0.30 10.53
N PRO A 181 5.78 0.41 11.34
CA PRO A 181 5.39 1.70 11.88
C PRO A 181 5.19 2.72 10.75
N PRO A 182 4.34 3.74 10.96
CA PRO A 182 4.16 4.82 10.01
C PRO A 182 5.47 5.58 9.81
N SER A 183 5.66 6.21 8.65
CA SER A 183 6.89 6.98 8.36
C SER A 183 7.07 8.19 9.29
N VAL A 184 5.99 8.74 9.82
CA VAL A 184 5.99 9.88 10.73
C VAL A 184 5.03 9.64 11.89
N ILE A 185 5.53 9.83 13.10
CA ILE A 185 4.75 9.87 14.34
C ILE A 185 4.76 11.32 14.84
N VAL A 186 3.58 11.92 14.95
CA VAL A 186 3.45 13.30 15.46
C VAL A 186 3.02 13.25 16.91
N LYS A 187 3.94 13.65 17.79
CA LYS A 187 3.65 13.87 19.19
C LYS A 187 3.18 15.31 19.36
N CYS A 188 1.89 15.48 19.62
CA CYS A 188 1.40 16.74 20.19
C CYS A 188 1.72 16.75 21.70
N GLY A 189 2.09 17.91 22.24
CA GLY A 189 2.29 18.11 23.69
C GLY A 189 0.96 18.03 24.45
N GLU A 190 0.73 18.91 25.44
CA GLU A 190 -0.51 18.98 26.25
C GLU A 190 -1.80 19.31 25.46
N ALA A 191 -1.74 19.32 24.12
CA ALA A 191 -2.90 19.48 23.25
C ALA A 191 -3.25 18.12 22.61
N GLU A 192 -3.84 17.22 23.39
CA GLU A 192 -4.48 15.97 22.91
C GLU A 192 -5.52 16.20 21.79
N ASN A 193 -5.97 17.44 21.61
CA ASN A 193 -7.02 17.83 20.66
C ASN A 193 -6.51 18.28 19.28
N HIS A 194 -5.22 18.14 18.95
CA HIS A 194 -4.73 18.56 17.65
C HIS A 194 -5.03 17.51 16.57
N ARG A 195 -5.68 17.94 15.47
CA ARG A 195 -6.19 17.09 14.37
C ARG A 195 -5.15 16.22 13.65
N ARG A 196 -3.86 16.39 13.92
CA ARG A 196 -2.75 15.60 13.33
C ARG A 196 -2.14 14.58 14.30
N SER A 197 -2.74 14.37 15.46
CA SER A 197 -2.08 13.54 16.47
C SER A 197 -2.15 12.06 16.11
N ARG A 198 -1.15 11.62 15.34
CA ARG A 198 -0.85 10.20 15.08
C ARG A 198 -0.05 9.66 16.26
N PHE A 199 -0.70 9.58 17.42
CA PHE A 199 -0.08 9.13 18.66
C PHE A 199 0.08 7.61 18.70
N TRP A 200 -0.95 6.92 18.21
CA TRP A 200 -1.09 5.48 18.26
C TRP A 200 -0.81 4.90 16.87
N PHE A 201 -0.11 3.78 16.86
CA PHE A 201 0.12 2.99 15.66
C PHE A 201 0.24 1.52 16.07
N ASN A 202 0.00 0.63 15.13
CA ASN A 202 0.09 -0.81 15.41
C ASN A 202 1.21 -1.40 14.56
N THR A 203 1.96 -2.34 15.15
CA THR A 203 2.95 -3.14 14.42
C THR A 203 2.73 -4.62 14.69
N GLU A 204 3.29 -5.45 13.82
CA GLU A 204 3.13 -6.89 13.91
C GLU A 204 4.43 -7.57 13.46
N ILE A 205 4.87 -8.57 14.21
CA ILE A 205 5.86 -9.54 13.78
C ILE A 205 5.16 -10.87 13.54
N ARG A 206 5.53 -11.55 12.46
CA ARG A 206 4.96 -12.84 12.06
C ARG A 206 6.06 -13.81 11.64
N VAL A 207 5.86 -15.09 11.89
CA VAL A 207 6.68 -16.20 11.39
C VAL A 207 5.92 -16.90 10.25
N LEU A 208 6.61 -17.29 9.18
CA LEU A 208 6.02 -17.97 8.01
C LEU A 208 6.63 -19.38 7.88
N GLY A 209 5.84 -20.43 7.59
CA GLY A 209 6.39 -21.78 7.40
C GLY A 209 6.91 -22.42 8.70
N GLY A 210 6.40 -21.96 9.84
CA GLY A 210 6.91 -22.36 11.16
C GLY A 210 6.21 -23.59 11.73
N HIS A 211 5.06 -23.99 11.17
CA HIS A 211 4.19 -25.00 11.77
C HIS A 211 4.86 -26.38 11.81
N ALA A 212 5.39 -26.84 10.66
CA ALA A 212 6.06 -28.13 10.55
C ALA A 212 7.21 -28.29 11.55
N PHE A 213 7.92 -27.20 11.85
CA PHE A 213 9.01 -27.17 12.82
C PHE A 213 8.57 -26.93 14.27
N GLY A 214 7.27 -27.00 14.56
CA GLY A 214 6.72 -26.82 15.91
C GLY A 214 6.86 -25.41 16.49
N VAL A 215 7.19 -24.41 15.66
CA VAL A 215 7.33 -23.01 16.12
C VAL A 215 6.00 -22.49 16.67
N ASP A 216 4.88 -22.97 16.14
CA ASP A 216 3.57 -22.57 16.62
C ASP A 216 3.28 -23.04 18.06
N GLN A 217 3.83 -24.19 18.44
CA GLN A 217 3.61 -24.79 19.76
C GLN A 217 4.62 -24.25 20.77
N GLU A 218 5.90 -24.21 20.39
CA GLU A 218 7.00 -23.74 21.24
C GLU A 218 7.04 -22.21 21.37
N GLY A 219 6.49 -21.50 20.39
CA GLY A 219 6.47 -20.03 20.33
C GLY A 219 5.25 -19.40 21.00
N ASP A 220 4.17 -20.15 21.24
CA ASP A 220 2.95 -19.60 21.83
C ASP A 220 3.22 -19.09 23.26
N GLY A 221 2.83 -17.86 23.55
CA GLY A 221 3.08 -17.19 24.82
C GLY A 221 4.51 -16.66 25.01
N VAL A 222 5.43 -16.86 24.05
CA VAL A 222 6.80 -16.31 24.14
C VAL A 222 6.76 -14.78 24.03
N GLU A 223 7.35 -14.10 25.01
CA GLU A 223 7.47 -12.64 25.03
C GLU A 223 8.48 -12.15 23.98
N ILE A 224 8.07 -11.16 23.19
CA ILE A 224 8.91 -10.41 22.27
C ILE A 224 9.06 -8.97 22.78
N LYS A 225 10.30 -8.53 22.99
CA LYS A 225 10.61 -7.15 23.40
C LYS A 225 10.84 -6.26 22.20
N CYS A 226 10.35 -5.02 22.28
CA CYS A 226 10.49 -3.99 21.28
C CYS A 226 11.26 -2.79 21.85
N PHE A 227 12.31 -2.39 21.14
CA PHE A 227 13.19 -1.29 21.52
C PHE A 227 13.13 -0.19 20.46
N LEU A 228 13.16 1.07 20.89
CA LEU A 228 13.38 2.19 19.98
C LEU A 228 14.89 2.40 19.80
N ILE A 229 15.38 2.25 18.58
CA ILE A 229 16.79 2.43 18.26
C ILE A 229 16.99 3.59 17.29
N THR A 230 18.18 4.19 17.29
CA THR A 230 18.58 5.21 16.32
C THR A 230 19.28 4.57 15.12
N ASP A 231 19.51 5.36 14.06
CA ASP A 231 20.32 4.92 12.92
C ASP A 231 21.72 4.44 13.31
N ASP A 232 22.34 5.06 14.32
CA ASP A 232 23.68 4.68 14.76
C ASP A 232 23.68 3.26 15.34
N THR A 233 22.70 2.96 16.19
CA THR A 233 22.51 1.59 16.72
C THR A 233 22.12 0.63 15.60
N ALA A 234 21.25 1.03 14.67
CA ALA A 234 20.90 0.21 13.50
C ALA A 234 22.13 -0.12 12.64
N ARG A 235 23.03 0.86 12.43
CA ARG A 235 24.29 0.67 11.71
C ARG A 235 25.23 -0.29 12.43
N GLN A 236 25.29 -0.22 13.77
CA GLN A 236 26.06 -1.17 14.57
C GLN A 236 25.50 -2.60 14.46
N LEU A 237 24.18 -2.76 14.41
CA LEU A 237 23.52 -4.06 14.21
C LEU A 237 23.77 -4.67 12.83
N LEU A 238 23.93 -3.85 11.78
CA LEU A 238 24.31 -4.33 10.45
C LEU A 238 25.72 -4.93 10.43
N ASN A 239 26.63 -4.39 11.25
CA ASN A 239 28.01 -4.88 11.36
C ASN A 239 28.13 -6.02 12.38
N ASN A 240 27.28 -6.04 13.41
CA ASN A 240 27.26 -7.05 14.45
C ASN A 240 25.82 -7.36 14.88
N ALA A 241 25.26 -8.47 14.38
CA ALA A 241 23.90 -8.92 14.70
C ALA A 241 23.67 -9.17 16.21
N TYR A 242 24.73 -9.43 16.97
CA TYR A 242 24.69 -9.68 18.41
C TYR A 242 24.89 -8.43 19.25
N HIS A 243 25.05 -7.25 18.64
CA HIS A 243 25.20 -6.01 19.37
C HIS A 243 24.05 -5.81 20.38
N ASP A 244 24.41 -5.51 21.63
CA ASP A 244 23.45 -5.30 22.71
C ASP A 244 22.65 -4.02 22.47
N ILE A 245 21.34 -4.10 22.71
CA ILE A 245 20.45 -2.96 22.53
C ILE A 245 19.91 -2.57 23.89
N PHE A 246 19.92 -1.26 24.14
CA PHE A 246 19.39 -0.65 25.34
C PHE A 246 18.19 0.22 24.98
N GLU A 247 17.36 0.49 25.98
CA GLU A 247 16.27 1.45 25.79
C GLU A 247 16.82 2.83 25.42
N ASN A 248 16.09 3.53 24.55
CA ASN A 248 16.43 4.90 24.20
C ASN A 248 16.39 5.81 25.44
N GLU A 249 17.33 6.76 25.51
CA GLU A 249 17.46 7.69 26.63
C GLU A 249 16.32 8.71 26.67
N GLU A 250 15.84 9.15 25.50
CA GLU A 250 14.86 10.24 25.35
C GLU A 250 13.41 9.72 25.36
N PHE A 251 13.20 8.51 24.85
CA PHE A 251 11.89 7.94 24.57
C PHE A 251 11.73 6.50 25.05
N ALA A 252 10.48 6.12 25.34
CA ALA A 252 10.07 4.74 25.56
C ALA A 252 9.00 4.36 24.55
N ILE A 253 8.97 3.08 24.16
CA ILE A 253 7.87 2.51 23.38
C ILE A 253 6.93 1.80 24.34
N GLU A 254 5.65 2.11 24.22
CA GLU A 254 4.59 1.51 25.02
C GLU A 254 3.56 0.88 24.08
N PRO A 255 3.19 -0.41 24.23
CA PRO A 255 3.80 -1.37 25.14
C PRO A 255 5.24 -1.76 24.70
N PRO A 256 6.16 -2.03 25.65
CA PRO A 256 7.55 -2.40 25.34
C PRO A 256 7.70 -3.87 24.92
N SER A 257 6.66 -4.69 25.12
CA SER A 257 6.65 -6.08 24.71
C SER A 257 5.25 -6.53 24.29
N SER A 258 5.21 -7.64 23.57
CA SER A 258 4.01 -8.39 23.19
C SER A 258 4.33 -9.87 23.36
N VAL A 259 3.31 -10.73 23.27
CA VAL A 259 3.49 -12.18 23.18
C VAL A 259 3.22 -12.66 21.76
N PHE A 260 3.89 -13.74 21.37
CA PHE A 260 3.54 -14.52 20.20
C PHE A 260 2.26 -15.33 20.49
N GLU A 261 1.30 -15.26 19.58
CA GLU A 261 0.05 -16.00 19.64
C GLU A 261 -0.11 -16.84 18.36
N SER A 262 -0.43 -18.12 18.53
CA SER A 262 -0.86 -18.98 17.42
C SER A 262 -2.37 -18.89 17.21
N LYS A 263 -2.79 -18.70 15.95
CA LYS A 263 -4.19 -18.87 15.53
C LYS A 263 -4.24 -19.80 14.34
N GLU A 264 -5.20 -20.74 14.35
CA GLU A 264 -5.34 -21.81 13.36
C GLU A 264 -5.10 -21.30 11.91
N GLY A 265 -4.12 -21.91 11.24
CA GLY A 265 -3.85 -21.73 9.81
C GLY A 265 -3.25 -20.39 9.37
N ARG A 266 -2.72 -19.56 10.29
CA ARG A 266 -2.08 -18.27 9.93
C ARG A 266 -0.69 -18.07 10.53
N GLY A 267 -0.09 -19.11 11.09
CA GLY A 267 1.20 -19.07 11.78
C GLY A 267 1.20 -18.20 13.03
N VAL A 268 2.32 -18.25 13.75
CA VAL A 268 2.56 -17.44 14.95
C VAL A 268 2.86 -15.97 14.64
N LYS A 269 2.24 -15.08 15.42
CA LYS A 269 2.46 -13.63 15.32
C LYS A 269 2.35 -12.94 16.67
N ALA A 270 3.07 -11.83 16.81
CA ALA A 270 2.99 -10.93 17.94
C ALA A 270 2.51 -9.56 17.47
N LYS A 271 1.44 -9.07 18.08
CA LYS A 271 0.82 -7.79 17.74
C LYS A 271 1.07 -6.77 18.82
N PHE A 272 1.65 -5.66 18.41
CA PHE A 272 1.78 -4.50 19.26
C PHE A 272 0.69 -3.52 18.83
N ASP A 273 -0.43 -3.55 19.54
CA ASP A 273 -1.57 -2.66 19.31
C ASP A 273 -1.48 -1.41 20.20
N ASP A 274 -2.04 -0.30 19.71
CA ASP A 274 -2.07 0.99 20.39
C ASP A 274 -0.69 1.51 20.84
N MET A 275 0.34 1.22 20.03
CA MET A 275 1.71 1.62 20.36
C MET A 275 1.86 3.13 20.34
N ARG A 276 2.66 3.66 21.28
CA ARG A 276 3.02 5.08 21.33
C ARG A 276 4.46 5.31 21.73
N VAL A 277 4.98 6.47 21.34
CA VAL A 277 6.31 6.95 21.75
C VAL A 277 6.18 7.88 22.97
N ALA A 278 6.38 7.33 24.16
CA ALA A 278 6.37 8.05 25.42
C ALA A 278 7.67 8.82 25.65
N LYS A 279 7.60 9.98 26.33
CA LYS A 279 8.80 10.79 26.65
C LYS A 279 9.32 10.35 28.01
N LYS A 280 10.63 10.17 28.16
CA LYS A 280 11.23 9.92 29.48
C LYS A 280 11.55 11.21 30.24
N GLY A 281 11.70 12.33 29.52
CA GLY A 281 12.03 13.63 30.11
C GLY A 281 11.58 14.83 29.26
N GLN A 282 12.10 16.02 29.60
CA GLN A 282 11.84 17.25 28.85
C GLN A 282 12.73 17.31 27.61
N LEU A 283 12.12 17.47 26.44
CA LEU A 283 12.80 17.41 25.14
C LEU A 283 12.98 18.80 24.54
N ARG A 284 14.13 19.06 23.90
CA ARG A 284 14.34 20.26 23.08
C ARG A 284 13.70 20.04 21.69
N ARG A 285 12.95 21.01 21.21
CA ARG A 285 12.16 20.88 19.96
C ARG A 285 13.01 20.59 18.71
N ASP A 286 14.24 21.09 18.69
CA ASP A 286 15.14 20.97 17.53
C ASP A 286 15.99 19.69 17.56
N SER A 287 16.15 19.03 18.72
CA SER A 287 16.96 17.81 18.82
C SER A 287 16.23 16.55 18.35
N VAL A 288 14.90 16.59 18.31
CA VAL A 288 14.05 15.42 18.01
C VAL A 288 13.70 15.33 16.52
N ALA A 289 13.52 16.48 15.86
CA ALA A 289 12.97 16.54 14.51
C ALA A 289 13.90 16.05 13.39
N THR A 290 15.20 15.91 13.69
CA THR A 290 16.23 15.51 12.71
C THR A 290 16.66 14.06 12.88
N LYS A 291 16.26 13.39 13.97
CA LYS A 291 16.63 12.00 14.24
C LYS A 291 15.66 11.03 13.55
N ARG A 292 16.22 9.98 12.97
CA ARG A 292 15.49 8.80 12.52
C ARG A 292 15.56 7.71 13.59
N TYR A 293 14.48 6.95 13.69
CA TYR A 293 14.34 5.85 14.61
C TYR A 293 13.85 4.61 13.88
N CYS A 294 14.20 3.44 14.42
CA CYS A 294 13.62 2.16 14.02
C CYS A 294 13.10 1.44 15.27
N LEU A 295 12.12 0.55 15.08
CA LEU A 295 11.76 -0.43 16.10
C LEU A 295 12.64 -1.65 15.90
N CYS A 296 13.25 -2.12 16.99
CA CYS A 296 14.02 -3.35 17.00
C CYS A 296 13.34 -4.37 17.90
N TYR A 297 13.02 -5.52 17.34
CA TYR A 297 12.35 -6.60 18.02
C TYR A 297 13.35 -7.70 18.34
N SER A 298 13.42 -8.10 19.61
CA SER A 298 14.31 -9.15 20.09
C SER A 298 13.62 -10.50 19.96
N ILE A 299 14.19 -11.39 19.14
CA ILE A 299 13.65 -12.72 18.84
C ILE A 299 14.42 -13.76 19.65
N ASN A 300 13.67 -14.64 20.32
CA ASN A 300 14.19 -15.85 20.94
C ASN A 300 13.10 -16.93 20.88
N LEU A 301 13.11 -17.74 19.83
CA LEU A 301 12.15 -18.82 19.60
C LEU A 301 12.87 -20.16 19.51
N LYS A 302 12.18 -21.22 19.92
CA LYS A 302 12.65 -22.59 19.72
C LYS A 302 11.88 -23.23 18.57
N ALA A 303 12.53 -24.17 17.92
CA ALA A 303 11.97 -24.98 16.86
C ALA A 303 12.46 -26.43 17.00
N ALA A 304 11.83 -27.33 16.27
CA ALA A 304 12.25 -28.72 16.14
C ALA A 304 13.70 -28.84 15.68
N HIS A 305 14.23 -30.07 15.73
CA HIS A 305 15.62 -30.35 15.35
C HIS A 305 16.67 -29.59 16.18
N GLY A 306 16.33 -29.13 17.39
CA GLY A 306 17.24 -28.40 18.27
C GLY A 306 17.60 -27.00 17.75
N ILE A 307 16.82 -26.46 16.80
CA ILE A 307 17.03 -25.13 16.24
C ILE A 307 16.53 -24.08 17.23
N THR A 308 17.36 -23.07 17.49
CA THR A 308 16.97 -21.89 18.27
C THR A 308 17.16 -20.64 17.43
N LEU A 309 16.09 -19.89 17.25
CA LEU A 309 16.05 -18.66 16.47
C LEU A 309 16.29 -17.48 17.42
N ILE A 310 17.56 -17.09 17.55
CA ILE A 310 17.97 -15.94 18.37
C ILE A 310 18.46 -14.84 17.44
N GLY A 311 17.91 -13.65 17.59
CA GLY A 311 18.38 -12.51 16.84
C GLY A 311 17.46 -11.32 16.96
N LYS A 312 17.53 -10.43 15.96
CA LYS A 312 16.86 -9.15 15.99
C LYS A 312 16.26 -8.83 14.63
N LYS A 313 15.06 -8.26 14.64
CA LYS A 313 14.39 -7.75 13.43
C LYS A 313 14.15 -6.27 13.58
N VAL A 314 14.46 -5.50 12.54
CA VAL A 314 14.41 -4.04 12.57
C VAL A 314 13.33 -3.57 11.59
N SER A 315 12.49 -2.64 12.03
CA SER A 315 11.47 -2.01 11.19
C SER A 315 12.08 -1.05 10.18
N LEU A 316 11.27 -0.57 9.24
CA LEU A 316 11.63 0.58 8.42
C LEU A 316 11.81 1.85 9.29
N PRO A 317 12.68 2.79 8.89
CA PRO A 317 12.96 4.01 9.64
C PRO A 317 11.78 4.98 9.64
N PHE A 318 11.53 5.63 10.76
CA PHE A 318 10.50 6.65 10.92
C PHE A 318 11.01 7.82 11.77
N ALA A 319 10.32 8.97 11.69
CA ALA A 319 10.62 10.11 12.54
C ALA A 319 9.57 10.33 13.61
N VAL A 320 10.03 10.83 14.75
CA VAL A 320 9.20 11.33 15.84
C VAL A 320 9.22 12.85 15.75
N LEU A 321 8.06 13.49 15.57
CA LEU A 321 7.96 14.94 15.44
C LEU A 321 7.29 15.57 16.65
N VAL A 322 7.82 16.72 17.08
CA VAL A 322 7.18 17.60 18.07
C VAL A 322 6.46 18.72 17.31
N GLY A 323 5.21 18.45 16.92
CA GLY A 323 4.41 19.32 16.04
C GLY A 323 4.55 19.03 14.54
N PRO A 324 3.73 19.66 13.68
CA PRO A 324 3.77 19.43 12.23
C PRO A 324 5.03 20.03 11.60
N LYS A 325 5.87 19.18 11.00
CA LYS A 325 7.03 19.59 10.18
C LYS A 325 6.92 18.91 8.81
N SER A 326 6.35 19.63 7.84
CA SER A 326 6.03 19.10 6.51
C SER A 326 7.27 18.77 5.69
N ASP A 327 8.38 19.47 5.91
CA ASP A 327 9.68 19.22 5.26
C ASP A 327 10.29 17.88 5.68
N VAL A 328 10.18 17.52 6.96
CA VAL A 328 10.62 16.20 7.46
C VAL A 328 9.72 15.09 6.90
N GLU A 329 8.41 15.29 6.90
CA GLU A 329 7.44 14.36 6.31
C GLU A 329 7.68 14.17 4.80
N ALA A 330 8.04 15.24 4.08
CA ALA A 330 8.38 15.21 2.67
C ALA A 330 9.65 14.39 2.37
N ARG A 331 10.70 14.55 3.18
CA ARG A 331 11.94 13.75 3.04
C ARG A 331 11.70 12.27 3.30
N LEU A 332 10.95 11.93 4.35
CA LEU A 332 10.61 10.55 4.68
C LEU A 332 9.69 9.91 3.64
N PHE A 333 8.80 10.69 3.03
CA PHE A 333 8.02 10.25 1.87
C PHE A 333 8.93 9.81 0.73
N LEU A 334 9.92 10.63 0.34
CA LEU A 334 10.87 10.27 -0.72
C LEU A 334 11.69 9.04 -0.35
N GLU A 335 12.19 8.97 0.89
CA GLU A 335 12.96 7.83 1.38
C GLU A 335 12.17 6.53 1.32
N ARG A 336 10.94 6.49 1.87
CA ARG A 336 10.11 5.28 1.82
C ARG A 336 9.71 4.89 0.40
N SER A 337 9.58 5.86 -0.50
CA SER A 337 9.16 5.61 -1.87
C SER A 337 10.30 5.07 -2.75
N PHE A 338 11.53 5.58 -2.58
CA PHE A 338 12.59 5.40 -3.58
C PHE A 338 13.93 4.87 -3.05
N ALA A 339 14.18 4.89 -1.75
CA ALA A 339 15.39 4.28 -1.19
C ALA A 339 15.25 2.73 -1.16
N ASP A 340 16.36 2.00 -1.18
CA ASP A 340 16.38 0.52 -1.14
C ASP A 340 16.53 0.01 0.30
N LEU A 341 15.58 0.36 1.19
CA LEU A 341 15.72 0.12 2.63
C LEU A 341 15.60 -1.35 3.02
N VAL A 342 14.95 -2.16 2.18
CA VAL A 342 14.79 -3.61 2.42
C VAL A 342 16.08 -4.37 2.13
N ARG A 343 16.73 -4.11 0.99
CA ARG A 343 17.98 -4.80 0.62
C ARG A 343 19.20 -4.12 1.25
N ARG A 344 19.19 -2.79 1.36
CA ARG A 344 20.28 -1.95 1.85
C ARG A 344 19.75 -1.01 2.93
N PRO A 345 19.59 -1.49 4.18
CA PRO A 345 19.15 -0.63 5.27
C PRO A 345 20.05 0.61 5.38
N LEU A 346 19.43 1.77 5.64
CA LEU A 346 20.10 3.08 5.68
C LEU A 346 20.62 3.60 4.31
N SER A 347 20.15 3.05 3.18
CA SER A 347 20.48 3.57 1.84
C SER A 347 20.00 5.01 1.67
N ASP A 348 20.76 5.80 0.91
CA ASP A 348 20.38 7.16 0.55
C ASP A 348 19.23 7.20 -0.46
N ILE A 349 18.53 8.34 -0.49
CA ILE A 349 17.52 8.65 -1.50
C ILE A 349 18.24 8.82 -2.85
N PRO A 350 17.77 8.21 -3.95
CA PRO A 350 18.35 8.46 -5.27
C PRO A 350 18.22 9.94 -5.66
N THR A 351 19.08 10.40 -6.57
CA THR A 351 19.05 11.80 -7.04
C THR A 351 17.88 12.08 -7.98
N SER A 352 17.53 11.10 -8.82
CA SER A 352 16.41 11.17 -9.76
C SER A 352 15.67 9.85 -9.84
N VAL A 353 14.42 9.91 -10.28
CA VAL A 353 13.53 8.75 -10.46
C VAL A 353 12.71 8.90 -11.74
N ASP A 354 12.19 7.79 -12.24
CA ASP A 354 11.23 7.81 -13.34
C ASP A 354 9.95 8.55 -12.94
N TYR A 355 9.43 9.40 -13.83
CA TYR A 355 8.28 10.23 -13.53
C TYR A 355 7.01 9.42 -13.21
N ARG A 356 6.87 8.21 -13.77
CA ARG A 356 5.70 7.36 -13.52
C ARG A 356 5.74 6.80 -12.10
N GLU A 357 6.91 6.35 -11.67
CA GLU A 357 7.11 5.88 -10.30
C GLU A 357 6.84 7.00 -9.28
N LEU A 358 7.26 8.23 -9.60
CA LEU A 358 6.97 9.40 -8.77
C LEU A 358 5.48 9.76 -8.77
N ALA A 359 4.80 9.67 -9.91
CA ALA A 359 3.36 9.94 -9.99
C ALA A 359 2.56 8.98 -9.11
N ASP A 360 2.88 7.68 -9.15
CA ASP A 360 2.23 6.66 -8.33
C ASP A 360 2.50 6.86 -6.84
N ALA A 361 3.73 7.24 -6.47
CA ALA A 361 4.06 7.58 -5.09
C ALA A 361 3.28 8.82 -4.60
N LEU A 362 3.19 9.87 -5.42
CA LEU A 362 2.45 11.09 -5.11
C LEU A 362 0.95 10.82 -4.96
N GLU A 363 0.37 10.00 -5.83
CA GLU A 363 -1.01 9.52 -5.72
C GLU A 363 -1.27 8.83 -4.38
N MET A 364 -0.45 7.83 -4.04
CA MET A 364 -0.57 7.12 -2.76
C MET A 364 -0.48 8.08 -1.57
N LYS A 365 0.45 9.03 -1.60
CA LYS A 365 0.64 10.01 -0.52
C LYS A 365 -0.53 10.97 -0.42
N PHE A 366 -1.06 11.45 -1.55
CA PHE A 366 -2.22 12.33 -1.58
C PHE A 366 -3.44 11.65 -0.96
N GLN A 367 -3.73 10.42 -1.39
CA GLN A 367 -4.83 9.61 -0.86
C GLN A 367 -4.67 9.36 0.65
N ALA A 368 -3.46 9.06 1.12
CA ALA A 368 -3.18 8.88 2.54
C ALA A 368 -3.42 10.15 3.38
N ILE A 369 -3.11 11.33 2.85
CA ILE A 369 -3.46 12.60 3.52
C ILE A 369 -4.97 12.82 3.48
N VAL A 370 -5.62 12.57 2.34
CA VAL A 370 -7.08 12.72 2.17
C VAL A 370 -7.87 11.86 3.15
N GLU A 371 -7.38 10.66 3.47
CA GLU A 371 -8.02 9.72 4.40
C GLU A 371 -7.52 9.84 5.84
N THR A 372 -6.66 10.80 6.16
CA THR A 372 -6.20 10.99 7.54
C THR A 372 -7.40 11.33 8.44
N PRO A 373 -7.61 10.62 9.56
CA PRO A 373 -8.68 10.90 10.50
C PRO A 373 -8.69 12.35 10.95
N GLN A 374 -9.87 12.99 10.98
CA GLN A 374 -9.98 14.41 11.34
C GLN A 374 -10.04 14.64 12.85
N LYS A 375 -10.56 13.67 13.60
CA LYS A 375 -10.64 13.69 15.07
C LYS A 375 -9.94 12.47 15.65
N SER A 376 -9.44 12.59 16.87
CA SER A 376 -8.80 11.50 17.61
C SER A 376 -9.75 10.33 17.93
N THR A 377 -11.06 10.59 17.96
CA THR A 377 -12.12 9.59 18.16
C THR A 377 -12.52 8.86 16.89
N ASP A 378 -12.12 9.39 15.72
CA ASP A 378 -12.46 8.76 14.45
C ASP A 378 -11.55 7.53 14.29
N GLY A 379 -12.16 6.35 14.30
CA GLY A 379 -11.43 5.11 14.02
C GLY A 379 -10.82 5.13 12.61
N PRO A 380 -9.76 4.34 12.37
CA PRO A 380 -9.21 4.19 11.04
C PRO A 380 -10.27 3.66 10.08
N SER A 381 -10.63 4.46 9.07
CA SER A 381 -11.55 4.03 8.01
C SER A 381 -10.77 3.33 6.91
N ILE A 382 -11.18 2.11 6.56
CA ILE A 382 -10.55 1.31 5.51
C ILE A 382 -11.44 1.43 4.27
N ILE A 383 -11.23 2.50 3.51
CA ILE A 383 -12.02 2.83 2.32
C ILE A 383 -11.11 2.73 1.10
N LYS A 384 -11.65 2.26 -0.03
CA LYS A 384 -10.90 2.25 -1.28
C LYS A 384 -10.71 3.70 -1.77
N PRO A 385 -9.47 4.18 -1.95
CA PRO A 385 -9.23 5.55 -2.38
C PRO A 385 -9.66 5.79 -3.83
N ARG A 386 -10.00 7.05 -4.15
CA ARG A 386 -10.13 7.55 -5.53
C ARG A 386 -8.73 7.65 -6.16
N MET A 387 -8.52 6.92 -7.25
CA MET A 387 -7.32 7.03 -8.08
C MET A 387 -7.33 8.34 -8.88
N PHE A 388 -6.15 8.91 -9.11
CA PHE A 388 -5.93 9.94 -10.10
C PHE A 388 -6.11 9.38 -11.51
N THR A 389 -6.60 10.25 -12.38
CA THR A 389 -6.58 10.07 -13.82
C THR A 389 -5.15 10.29 -14.36
N ASP A 390 -4.86 9.76 -15.55
CA ASP A 390 -3.58 10.01 -16.23
C ASP A 390 -3.32 11.50 -16.42
N HIS A 391 -4.38 12.27 -16.69
CA HIS A 391 -4.32 13.71 -16.82
C HIS A 391 -3.92 14.40 -15.50
N GLU A 392 -4.50 14.01 -14.36
CA GLU A 392 -4.09 14.52 -13.05
C GLU A 392 -2.61 14.19 -12.76
N LYS A 393 -2.17 12.95 -13.07
CA LYS A 393 -0.76 12.54 -12.94
C LYS A 393 0.16 13.40 -13.81
N GLU A 394 -0.19 13.63 -15.06
CA GLU A 394 0.56 14.47 -15.98
C GLU A 394 0.65 15.93 -15.48
N HIS A 395 -0.48 16.52 -15.07
CA HIS A 395 -0.52 17.88 -14.54
C HIS A 395 0.47 18.03 -13.38
N ILE A 396 0.45 17.11 -12.42
CA ILE A 396 1.32 17.10 -11.24
C ILE A 396 2.80 16.96 -11.64
N ILE A 397 3.12 15.97 -12.48
CA ILE A 397 4.50 15.66 -12.87
C ILE A 397 5.14 16.82 -13.63
N MET A 398 4.40 17.50 -14.49
CA MET A 398 4.95 18.64 -15.24
C MET A 398 5.42 19.79 -14.32
N ARG A 399 4.88 19.91 -13.09
CA ARG A 399 5.35 20.89 -12.10
C ARG A 399 6.69 20.52 -11.46
N LEU A 400 7.14 19.28 -11.64
CA LEU A 400 8.44 18.77 -11.17
C LEU A 400 9.51 18.78 -12.26
N LYS A 401 9.18 19.24 -13.47
CA LYS A 401 10.10 19.41 -14.61
C LYS A 401 10.87 18.11 -14.93
N PRO A 402 10.18 17.05 -15.39
CA PRO A 402 10.86 15.87 -15.90
C PRO A 402 11.77 16.26 -17.06
N ASP A 403 12.92 15.60 -17.17
CA ASP A 403 13.82 15.77 -18.31
C ASP A 403 13.34 15.00 -19.56
N SER A 404 14.09 15.11 -20.66
CA SER A 404 13.77 14.42 -21.91
C SER A 404 13.77 12.89 -21.82
N ASN A 405 14.40 12.33 -20.78
CA ASN A 405 14.45 10.89 -20.54
C ASN A 405 13.34 10.43 -19.59
N GLY A 406 12.43 11.33 -19.19
CA GLY A 406 11.39 11.03 -18.21
C GLY A 406 11.93 10.91 -16.78
N GLN A 407 13.09 11.45 -16.47
CA GLN A 407 13.63 11.46 -15.12
C GLN A 407 13.29 12.77 -14.41
N VAL A 408 12.91 12.68 -13.14
CA VAL A 408 12.65 13.83 -12.27
C VAL A 408 13.74 13.89 -11.19
N ASN A 409 14.43 15.03 -11.09
CA ASN A 409 15.33 15.29 -9.96
C ASN A 409 14.52 15.46 -8.67
N LEU A 410 14.77 14.62 -7.67
CA LEU A 410 14.02 14.62 -6.41
C LEU A 410 14.24 15.87 -5.56
N GLU A 411 15.30 16.63 -5.80
CA GLU A 411 15.49 17.95 -5.18
C GLU A 411 14.39 18.93 -5.63
N ASN A 412 13.84 18.77 -6.84
CA ASN A 412 12.72 19.60 -7.31
C ASN A 412 11.50 19.43 -6.41
N PHE A 413 11.22 18.23 -5.92
CA PHE A 413 10.13 17.99 -4.98
C PHE A 413 10.26 18.84 -3.69
N LEU A 414 11.49 19.01 -3.20
CA LEU A 414 11.77 19.74 -1.96
C LEU A 414 11.97 21.25 -2.15
N LYS A 415 12.52 21.67 -3.30
CA LYS A 415 13.01 23.05 -3.49
C LYS A 415 12.36 23.80 -4.65
N LEU A 416 11.85 23.13 -5.67
CA LEU A 416 11.26 23.80 -6.82
C LEU A 416 9.94 24.46 -6.40
N ALA A 417 9.85 25.76 -6.60
CA ALA A 417 8.62 26.48 -6.39
C ALA A 417 7.64 26.20 -7.54
N VAL A 418 6.39 25.89 -7.20
CA VAL A 418 5.33 25.70 -8.19
C VAL A 418 5.07 27.03 -8.92
N CYS A 419 4.87 26.96 -10.23
CA CYS A 419 4.54 28.12 -11.07
C CYS A 419 5.58 29.25 -11.07
N GLN A 420 6.86 28.93 -10.81
CA GLN A 420 7.95 29.92 -10.83
C GLN A 420 7.99 30.70 -12.16
N GLU A 421 7.70 30.05 -13.28
CA GLU A 421 7.65 30.64 -14.62
C GLU A 421 6.61 31.77 -14.80
N PHE A 422 5.58 31.83 -13.95
CA PHE A 422 4.54 32.86 -14.03
C PHE A 422 4.94 34.15 -13.30
N THR A 423 6.03 34.16 -12.52
CA THR A 423 6.47 35.32 -11.73
C THR A 423 7.22 36.36 -12.55
N THR A 424 7.93 35.97 -13.60
CA THR A 424 8.80 36.87 -14.39
C THR A 424 8.01 37.91 -15.20
N LYS A 425 6.67 37.81 -15.25
CA LYS A 425 5.79 38.67 -16.06
C LYS A 425 5.09 39.80 -15.29
N ARG A 426 5.33 40.00 -13.98
CA ARG A 426 4.67 41.08 -13.22
C ARG A 426 5.66 42.05 -12.59
N THR A 427 5.65 43.29 -13.07
CA THR A 427 6.23 44.45 -12.37
C THR A 427 5.42 44.75 -11.11
N SER A 428 6.15 44.82 -10.00
CA SER A 428 5.76 45.10 -8.63
C SER A 428 4.63 46.13 -8.49
N SER A 429 3.48 45.74 -7.93
CA SER A 429 2.57 46.63 -7.18
C SER A 429 1.36 45.95 -6.54
N ASP A 430 1.07 44.67 -6.80
CA ASP A 430 0.00 43.94 -6.11
C ASP A 430 0.55 42.71 -5.39
N GLY A 431 0.55 42.77 -4.05
CA GLY A 431 0.71 41.68 -3.08
C GLY A 431 1.68 40.55 -3.46
N GLU A 432 2.86 40.53 -2.83
CA GLU A 432 3.89 39.51 -3.05
C GLU A 432 3.31 38.09 -3.02
N TRP A 433 3.33 37.39 -4.17
CA TRP A 433 2.85 36.02 -4.27
C TRP A 433 3.86 35.13 -3.56
N LYS A 434 3.44 34.38 -2.54
CA LYS A 434 4.32 33.45 -1.85
C LYS A 434 4.59 32.26 -2.78
N LEU A 435 5.78 32.20 -3.37
CA LEU A 435 6.28 31.00 -4.01
C LEU A 435 6.45 29.90 -2.95
N VAL A 436 5.89 28.73 -3.23
CA VAL A 436 5.89 27.60 -2.30
C VAL A 436 6.50 26.39 -2.99
N ALA A 437 7.36 25.66 -2.28
CA ALA A 437 7.95 24.43 -2.74
C ALA A 437 6.87 23.40 -3.09
N PHE A 438 7.14 22.55 -4.09
CA PHE A 438 6.18 21.57 -4.58
C PHE A 438 5.53 20.73 -3.47
N PHE A 439 6.32 20.15 -2.55
CA PHE A 439 5.77 19.28 -1.50
C PHE A 439 4.73 20.00 -0.62
N ASP A 440 4.98 21.27 -0.28
CA ASP A 440 4.12 22.04 0.62
C ASP A 440 2.82 22.46 -0.10
N TRP A 441 2.92 22.83 -1.39
CA TRP A 441 1.73 23.03 -2.24
C TRP A 441 0.90 21.73 -2.33
N PHE A 442 1.54 20.61 -2.66
CA PHE A 442 0.87 19.34 -2.89
C PHE A 442 0.20 18.80 -1.62
N PHE A 443 0.91 18.77 -0.50
CA PHE A 443 0.36 18.33 0.78
C PHE A 443 -0.77 19.25 1.24
N LYS A 444 -0.64 20.57 1.04
CA LYS A 444 -1.69 21.52 1.41
C LYS A 444 -2.99 21.27 0.65
N LEU A 445 -2.93 20.93 -0.63
CA LEU A 445 -4.11 20.59 -1.41
C LEU A 445 -4.79 19.33 -0.88
N ALA A 446 -4.03 18.28 -0.57
CA ALA A 446 -4.57 17.06 0.03
C ALA A 446 -5.24 17.33 1.39
N GLU A 447 -4.67 18.22 2.21
CA GLU A 447 -5.27 18.65 3.48
C GLU A 447 -6.58 19.43 3.29
N ILE A 448 -6.66 20.27 2.25
CA ILE A 448 -7.90 20.99 1.91
C ILE A 448 -8.97 19.99 1.47
N VAL A 449 -8.60 19.00 0.68
CA VAL A 449 -9.52 17.92 0.28
C VAL A 449 -9.99 17.17 1.52
N ASN A 450 -9.08 16.65 2.36
CA ASN A 450 -9.42 15.97 3.61
C ASN A 450 -10.41 16.79 4.44
N LYS A 451 -10.11 18.07 4.70
CA LYS A 451 -10.86 18.87 5.67
C LYS A 451 -12.18 19.43 5.13
N TYR A 452 -12.23 19.85 3.87
CA TYR A 452 -13.34 20.64 3.34
C TYR A 452 -14.08 20.00 2.18
N LEU A 453 -13.39 19.18 1.38
CA LEU A 453 -13.92 18.66 0.11
C LEU A 453 -14.02 17.14 0.06
N TYR A 454 -13.81 16.42 1.18
CA TYR A 454 -13.68 14.96 1.18
C TYR A 454 -14.81 14.26 0.44
N GLN A 455 -16.07 14.58 0.81
CA GLN A 455 -17.23 13.98 0.17
C GLN A 455 -17.32 14.34 -1.32
N MET A 456 -17.15 15.62 -1.67
CA MET A 456 -17.17 16.06 -3.08
C MET A 456 -16.05 15.41 -3.91
N TRP A 457 -14.87 15.17 -3.31
CA TRP A 457 -13.75 14.49 -3.95
C TRP A 457 -14.06 13.01 -4.20
N MET A 458 -14.63 12.32 -3.21
CA MET A 458 -15.02 10.91 -3.35
C MET A 458 -16.18 10.72 -4.34
N ASP A 459 -17.09 11.68 -4.41
CA ASP A 459 -18.21 11.71 -5.36
C ASP A 459 -17.79 12.13 -6.78
N GLY A 460 -16.50 12.44 -7.00
CA GLY A 460 -15.97 12.85 -8.31
C GLY A 460 -16.42 14.23 -8.77
N LEU A 461 -16.87 15.10 -7.86
CA LEU A 461 -17.33 16.46 -8.16
C LEU A 461 -16.20 17.50 -8.19
N VAL A 462 -14.99 17.08 -7.82
CA VAL A 462 -13.78 17.91 -7.86
C VAL A 462 -12.89 17.38 -8.98
N TYR A 463 -12.73 18.18 -10.05
CA TYR A 463 -11.81 17.87 -11.13
C TYR A 463 -10.35 17.88 -10.63
N GLY A 464 -10.03 18.78 -9.71
CA GLY A 464 -8.75 18.74 -8.98
C GLY A 464 -7.62 19.41 -9.75
N PHE A 465 -6.67 18.64 -10.26
CA PHE A 465 -5.45 19.17 -10.87
C PHE A 465 -5.72 19.64 -12.30
N CYS A 466 -5.83 20.96 -12.49
CA CYS A 466 -6.18 21.57 -13.77
C CYS A 466 -5.73 23.04 -13.85
N GLY A 467 -5.08 23.38 -14.97
CA GLY A 467 -4.65 24.74 -15.26
C GLY A 467 -5.81 25.71 -15.47
N LYS A 468 -5.52 27.02 -15.52
CA LYS A 468 -6.55 28.01 -15.87
C LYS A 468 -6.99 27.83 -17.33
N ASP A 469 -6.02 27.82 -18.24
CA ASP A 469 -6.28 27.82 -19.69
C ASP A 469 -6.99 26.54 -20.13
N GLU A 470 -6.54 25.40 -19.59
CA GLU A 470 -7.17 24.10 -19.75
C GLU A 470 -8.61 24.08 -19.24
N ALA A 471 -8.88 24.60 -18.03
CA ALA A 471 -10.24 24.68 -17.51
C ALA A 471 -11.14 25.55 -18.39
N GLU A 472 -10.63 26.67 -18.93
CA GLU A 472 -11.38 27.49 -19.88
C GLU A 472 -11.68 26.75 -21.19
N GLU A 473 -10.73 25.97 -21.72
CA GLU A 473 -10.92 25.14 -22.91
C GLU A 473 -12.01 24.08 -22.70
N LEU A 474 -11.91 23.31 -21.62
CA LEU A 474 -12.90 22.28 -21.26
C LEU A 474 -14.29 22.88 -21.10
N LEU A 475 -14.40 24.02 -20.41
CA LEU A 475 -15.69 24.69 -20.20
C LEU A 475 -16.28 25.26 -21.48
N ARG A 476 -15.47 25.79 -22.41
CA ARG A 476 -15.96 26.28 -23.72
C ARG A 476 -16.60 25.16 -24.54
N ALA A 477 -16.11 23.93 -24.40
CA ALA A 477 -16.63 22.77 -25.10
C ALA A 477 -17.98 22.27 -24.52
N CYS A 478 -18.32 22.65 -23.28
CA CYS A 478 -19.60 22.29 -22.69
C CYS A 478 -20.77 22.96 -23.45
N PRO A 479 -21.90 22.29 -23.68
CA PRO A 479 -23.07 22.92 -24.31
C PRO A 479 -23.88 23.79 -23.33
N ARG A 480 -23.80 23.50 -22.03
CA ARG A 480 -24.58 24.14 -20.96
C ARG A 480 -23.74 25.05 -20.07
N SER A 481 -24.42 25.83 -19.22
CA SER A 481 -23.75 26.54 -18.13
C SER A 481 -23.15 25.52 -17.16
N CYS A 482 -21.86 25.62 -16.94
CA CYS A 482 -21.09 24.56 -16.27
C CYS A 482 -20.03 25.18 -15.37
N LEU A 483 -19.80 24.55 -14.22
CA LEU A 483 -18.67 24.87 -13.34
C LEU A 483 -17.67 23.71 -13.25
N LEU A 484 -16.42 24.04 -12.96
CA LEU A 484 -15.32 23.10 -12.76
C LEU A 484 -14.56 23.51 -11.49
N VAL A 485 -14.51 22.60 -10.52
CA VAL A 485 -13.78 22.77 -9.26
C VAL A 485 -12.35 22.26 -9.43
N ARG A 486 -11.37 23.15 -9.34
CA ARG A 486 -9.93 22.83 -9.52
C ARG A 486 -9.06 23.41 -8.41
N PHE A 487 -7.88 22.86 -8.24
CA PHE A 487 -6.87 23.39 -7.35
C PHE A 487 -6.14 24.56 -8.00
N SER A 488 -5.70 25.49 -7.16
CA SER A 488 -4.89 26.62 -7.60
C SER A 488 -3.43 26.21 -7.70
N ASP A 489 -2.83 26.36 -8.88
CA ASP A 489 -1.38 26.15 -9.06
C ASP A 489 -0.56 27.34 -8.54
N VAL A 490 -1.13 28.55 -8.55
CA VAL A 490 -0.37 29.80 -8.31
C VAL A 490 -0.64 30.41 -6.93
N GLU A 491 -1.90 30.45 -6.52
CA GLU A 491 -2.26 30.93 -5.17
C GLU A 491 -2.29 29.75 -4.18
N TYR A 492 -1.36 29.76 -3.23
CA TYR A 492 -1.20 28.71 -2.23
C TYR A 492 -2.46 28.49 -1.39
N GLY A 493 -2.87 27.22 -1.27
CA GLY A 493 -3.96 26.80 -0.38
C GLY A 493 -5.34 27.28 -0.79
N LYS A 494 -5.55 27.61 -2.07
CA LYS A 494 -6.85 28.04 -2.61
C LYS A 494 -7.45 26.99 -3.55
N VAL A 495 -8.78 26.91 -3.53
CA VAL A 495 -9.59 26.15 -4.49
C VAL A 495 -10.23 27.15 -5.46
N LYS A 496 -10.23 26.83 -6.75
CA LYS A 496 -10.78 27.65 -7.83
C LYS A 496 -12.06 27.04 -8.36
N ILE A 497 -13.04 27.89 -8.61
CA ILE A 497 -14.28 27.51 -9.31
C ILE A 497 -14.28 28.26 -10.63
N SER A 498 -14.00 27.54 -11.72
CA SER A 498 -14.08 28.10 -13.07
C SER A 498 -15.49 27.86 -13.60
N VAL A 499 -16.12 28.90 -14.13
CA VAL A 499 -17.54 28.87 -14.48
C VAL A 499 -17.72 29.40 -15.88
N ARG A 500 -18.49 28.69 -16.70
CA ARG A 500 -19.09 29.20 -17.94
C ARG A 500 -20.58 29.43 -17.69
N TYR A 501 -21.01 30.67 -17.83
CA TYR A 501 -22.43 31.03 -17.74
C TYR A 501 -23.16 30.74 -19.07
N ASP A 502 -24.48 30.83 -19.03
CA ASP A 502 -25.38 30.63 -20.18
C ASP A 502 -25.07 31.57 -21.37
N ASN A 503 -24.64 32.79 -21.08
CA ASN A 503 -24.17 33.77 -22.06
C ASN A 503 -22.77 33.47 -22.65
N GLY A 504 -22.15 32.36 -22.26
CA GLY A 504 -20.82 31.95 -22.69
C GLY A 504 -19.65 32.66 -21.99
N VAL A 505 -19.91 33.59 -21.07
CA VAL A 505 -18.87 34.29 -20.31
C VAL A 505 -18.19 33.33 -19.35
N LEU A 506 -16.87 33.38 -19.32
CA LEU A 506 -16.03 32.65 -18.37
C LEU A 506 -15.65 33.54 -17.18
N GLN A 507 -15.81 33.03 -15.96
CA GLN A 507 -15.31 33.67 -14.75
C GLN A 507 -14.63 32.66 -13.83
N HIS A 508 -13.73 33.16 -12.99
CA HIS A 508 -13.01 32.34 -12.01
C HIS A 508 -13.19 32.91 -10.61
N HIS A 509 -13.74 32.10 -9.73
CA HIS A 509 -13.88 32.40 -8.31
C HIS A 509 -12.85 31.60 -7.51
N TRP A 510 -12.57 32.03 -6.30
CA TRP A 510 -11.61 31.35 -5.43
C TRP A 510 -12.07 31.35 -3.98
N TYR A 511 -11.67 30.30 -3.27
CA TYR A 511 -12.00 30.06 -1.88
C TYR A 511 -10.74 29.62 -1.16
N ASP A 512 -10.46 30.23 -0.03
CA ASP A 512 -9.40 29.79 0.86
C ASP A 512 -9.96 29.06 2.10
N HIS A 513 -9.08 28.70 3.03
CA HIS A 513 -9.47 28.01 4.24
C HIS A 513 -10.45 28.81 5.13
N THR A 514 -10.40 30.14 5.14
CA THR A 514 -11.33 30.96 5.92
C THR A 514 -12.73 30.88 5.34
N ASP A 515 -12.86 30.99 4.01
CA ASP A 515 -14.15 30.88 3.32
C ASP A 515 -14.76 29.48 3.52
N LEU A 516 -13.95 28.43 3.31
CA LEU A 516 -14.40 27.03 3.41
C LEU A 516 -14.75 26.61 4.84
N ASN A 517 -14.18 27.25 5.88
CA ASN A 517 -14.62 27.07 7.27
C ASN A 517 -15.93 27.82 7.54
N ALA A 518 -16.10 29.02 6.99
CA ALA A 518 -17.30 29.83 7.21
C ALA A 518 -18.54 29.19 6.57
N ARG A 519 -18.38 28.61 5.37
CA ARG A 519 -19.44 27.89 4.67
C ARG A 519 -18.84 26.78 3.81
N SER A 520 -19.42 25.58 3.89
CA SER A 520 -18.99 24.47 3.05
C SER A 520 -19.20 24.79 1.56
N LEU A 521 -18.26 24.34 0.72
CA LEU A 521 -18.31 24.62 -0.72
C LEU A 521 -19.62 24.13 -1.35
N HIS A 522 -20.10 22.95 -0.96
CA HIS A 522 -21.41 22.44 -1.37
C HIS A 522 -22.51 23.51 -1.14
N LYS A 523 -22.68 24.03 0.08
CA LYS A 523 -23.73 25.03 0.38
C LYS A 523 -23.50 26.33 -0.38
N GLU A 524 -22.25 26.71 -0.58
CA GLU A 524 -21.87 27.90 -1.31
C GLU A 524 -22.27 27.83 -2.78
N LEU A 525 -21.99 26.72 -3.46
CA LEU A 525 -22.34 26.48 -4.87
C LEU A 525 -23.86 26.49 -5.11
N LEU A 526 -24.67 26.08 -4.13
CA LEU A 526 -26.14 26.05 -4.25
C LEU A 526 -26.83 27.38 -3.88
N SER A 527 -26.23 28.20 -3.00
CA SER A 527 -26.92 29.36 -2.41
C SER A 527 -26.37 30.72 -2.82
N ASN A 528 -25.13 30.78 -3.31
CA ASN A 528 -24.55 32.06 -3.70
C ASN A 528 -25.05 32.49 -5.08
N HIS A 529 -25.53 33.73 -5.19
CA HIS A 529 -25.96 34.35 -6.44
C HIS A 529 -24.90 34.32 -7.56
N LYS A 530 -23.61 34.24 -7.21
CA LYS A 530 -22.50 34.06 -8.17
C LYS A 530 -22.66 32.81 -9.04
N PHE A 531 -23.31 31.76 -8.54
CA PHE A 531 -23.52 30.51 -9.25
C PHE A 531 -24.99 30.33 -9.66
N SER A 532 -25.80 31.39 -9.59
CA SER A 532 -27.18 31.36 -10.06
C SER A 532 -27.21 31.09 -11.57
N GLY A 533 -28.02 30.11 -11.98
CA GLY A 533 -28.16 29.74 -13.39
C GLY A 533 -27.12 28.75 -13.90
N ILE A 534 -26.23 28.22 -13.05
CA ILE A 534 -25.34 27.12 -13.41
C ILE A 534 -26.09 25.79 -13.32
N GLU A 535 -26.14 25.05 -14.43
CA GLU A 535 -26.87 23.79 -14.53
C GLU A 535 -26.03 22.57 -14.11
N CYS A 536 -24.74 22.57 -14.47
CA CYS A 536 -23.88 21.39 -14.36
C CYS A 536 -22.55 21.65 -13.63
N ILE A 537 -22.03 20.59 -13.02
CA ILE A 537 -20.63 20.40 -12.65
C ILE A 537 -20.00 19.58 -13.78
N TYR A 538 -18.81 19.97 -14.22
CA TYR A 538 -18.08 19.28 -15.29
C TYR A 538 -17.88 17.78 -14.97
N PRO A 539 -18.00 16.86 -15.94
CA PRO A 539 -18.28 17.12 -17.36
C PRO A 539 -19.76 17.44 -17.66
N GLU A 540 -20.71 16.71 -17.08
CA GLU A 540 -22.15 16.90 -17.34
C GLU A 540 -23.03 16.48 -16.14
N ILE A 541 -22.49 16.62 -14.92
CA ILE A 541 -23.16 16.22 -13.70
C ILE A 541 -24.15 17.31 -13.29
N ASN A 542 -25.44 17.01 -13.11
CA ASN A 542 -26.42 18.01 -12.69
C ASN A 542 -26.09 18.57 -11.29
N LEU A 543 -25.92 19.91 -11.19
CA LEU A 543 -25.45 20.59 -9.98
C LEU A 543 -26.40 20.36 -8.78
N GLU A 544 -27.70 20.63 -8.95
CA GLU A 544 -28.67 20.49 -7.86
C GLU A 544 -28.79 19.04 -7.39
N THR A 545 -28.79 18.08 -8.33
CA THR A 545 -28.93 16.66 -7.99
C THR A 545 -27.70 16.14 -7.26
N ALA A 546 -26.50 16.43 -7.77
CA ALA A 546 -25.25 15.96 -7.20
C ALA A 546 -24.97 16.54 -5.80
N LEU A 547 -25.40 17.78 -5.57
CA LEU A 547 -25.27 18.44 -4.29
C LEU A 547 -26.52 18.30 -3.41
N GLY A 548 -27.53 17.50 -3.77
CA GLY A 548 -28.73 17.33 -2.92
C GLY A 548 -29.51 18.64 -2.67
N GLY A 549 -29.49 19.55 -3.64
CA GLY A 549 -30.33 20.75 -3.65
C GLY A 549 -31.81 20.42 -3.63
N ARG A 550 -32.65 21.36 -3.18
CA ARG A 550 -34.10 21.22 -3.26
C ARG A 550 -34.48 21.19 -4.73
N GLN A 551 -34.80 20.02 -5.26
CA GLN A 551 -35.42 19.85 -6.58
C GLN A 551 -36.49 20.94 -6.75
N ARG A 552 -36.21 21.97 -7.55
CA ARG A 552 -37.27 22.87 -8.02
C ARG A 552 -38.08 22.01 -8.98
N HIS A 553 -39.19 21.46 -8.51
CA HIS A 553 -40.20 20.83 -9.35
C HIS A 553 -40.58 21.79 -10.48
N HIS A 554 -39.93 21.65 -11.63
CA HIS A 554 -40.35 22.31 -12.84
C HIS A 554 -41.52 21.49 -13.40
N THR A 555 -42.65 22.17 -13.52
CA THR A 555 -43.94 21.72 -14.05
C THR A 555 -44.86 20.98 -13.07
N ASN A 556 -45.74 21.76 -12.43
CA ASN A 556 -47.12 21.35 -12.19
C ASN A 556 -47.79 21.05 -13.56
N ARG A 557 -47.51 19.90 -14.16
CA ARG A 557 -48.48 19.21 -15.00
C ARG A 557 -48.92 18.00 -14.21
N LYS A 558 -50.04 18.16 -13.49
CA LYS A 558 -50.76 17.04 -12.89
C LYS A 558 -50.86 15.92 -13.95
N PRO A 559 -50.47 14.67 -13.66
CA PRO A 559 -50.77 13.57 -14.57
C PRO A 559 -52.28 13.52 -14.76
N ARG A 560 -52.74 13.47 -16.02
CA ARG A 560 -54.13 13.14 -16.32
C ARG A 560 -54.38 11.74 -15.74
N ILE A 561 -55.12 11.69 -14.64
CA ILE A 561 -55.71 10.45 -14.14
C ILE A 561 -56.65 9.98 -15.24
N LEU A 562 -56.26 8.93 -15.96
CA LEU A 562 -57.18 8.15 -16.76
C LEU A 562 -58.01 7.33 -15.77
N ASN A 563 -59.28 7.70 -15.61
CA ASN A 563 -60.22 6.87 -14.88
C ASN A 563 -60.36 5.51 -15.58
N PRO A 564 -60.26 4.39 -14.85
CA PRO A 564 -60.41 3.06 -15.44
C PRO A 564 -61.86 2.88 -15.91
N THR A 565 -62.05 2.58 -17.19
CA THR A 565 -63.34 2.12 -17.73
C THR A 565 -63.65 0.70 -17.25
N PRO A 566 -64.93 0.32 -17.05
CA PRO A 566 -65.35 -0.94 -16.41
C PRO A 566 -65.03 -2.24 -17.17
N VAL A 567 -64.25 -2.20 -18.25
CA VAL A 567 -64.07 -3.34 -19.17
C VAL A 567 -62.83 -4.18 -18.84
N TYR A 568 -62.10 -3.85 -17.77
CA TYR A 568 -60.83 -4.52 -17.44
C TYR A 568 -60.95 -5.74 -16.50
N PHE A 569 -62.15 -6.05 -15.97
CA PHE A 569 -62.31 -7.10 -14.96
C PHE A 569 -63.09 -8.36 -15.39
N ASP A 570 -63.51 -8.49 -16.65
CA ASP A 570 -64.31 -9.65 -17.09
C ASP A 570 -63.51 -10.88 -17.58
N ASN A 571 -62.17 -10.87 -17.51
CA ASN A 571 -61.35 -11.96 -18.08
C ASN A 571 -60.49 -12.76 -17.07
N GLN A 572 -60.81 -12.75 -15.78
CA GLN A 572 -60.11 -13.59 -14.78
C GLN A 572 -61.01 -14.62 -14.06
N GLY A 573 -62.01 -15.16 -14.78
CA GLY A 573 -62.89 -16.22 -14.26
C GLY A 573 -62.75 -17.61 -14.90
N ALA A 574 -61.88 -17.81 -15.90
CA ALA A 574 -61.90 -19.01 -16.74
C ALA A 574 -60.70 -19.96 -16.61
N ALA A 575 -59.82 -19.78 -15.63
CA ALA A 575 -58.65 -20.67 -15.45
C ALA A 575 -58.53 -21.12 -13.98
N ASN A 576 -59.51 -21.89 -13.53
CA ASN A 576 -59.37 -22.87 -12.43
C ASN A 576 -60.61 -23.78 -12.47
N SER A 577 -60.58 -24.78 -13.35
CA SER A 577 -61.48 -25.94 -13.31
C SER A 577 -60.61 -27.18 -13.23
N ALA A 578 -60.72 -27.90 -12.12
CA ALA A 578 -60.05 -29.17 -11.89
C ALA A 578 -60.79 -30.30 -12.61
N PHE A 579 -60.13 -30.95 -13.55
CA PHE A 579 -60.19 -32.39 -13.84
C PHE A 579 -58.89 -32.80 -14.54
#